data_AF-A0A6A6QI38-F1
#
_entry.id   AF-A0A6A6QI38-F1
#
_cell.length_a   1.000
_cell.length_b   1.000
_cell.length_c   1.000
_cell.angle_alpha   90.00
_cell.angle_beta   90.00
_cell.angle_gamma   90.00
#
_symmetry.space_group_name_H-M   'P 1'
#
loop_
_entity.id
_entity.type
_entity.pdbx_description
1 polymer ?
#
loop_
_entity_poly.entity_id
_entity_poly.type
_entity_poly.pdbx_seq_one_letter_code
_entity_poly.pdbx_strand_id
1 'polypeptide(L)'
;MATPVGEQASKSTLPSRFRSSSLDDEQRVTRRQQLNSKPQRDLVCQRCWDNIFTSNHFAKVCRGDKDSDGEYLRYEYDIPYGHLQESEAVCNWCRVIHLCISRYLRESEPSLELSSLSLSYNVRIRFTTYGYKGDDNIYLELNASGESCYGIQTWAHPDDVAFDFVKAHPYKHEVNTEEGFNEARAWIRDCAFHEHCLEERDMELPTRVIEVSPEDHPGQPRLLLAGGRTGRYAVLSYCWGRDPTGVPTLLANLESRLNSINVDDLSRSIQDAIFWARQLGLQYLWTDALCIIQDSEGDKAHESANMGRIYQQAHVTIVAASASAAKDGFLGDRLAPESFSVPFPFPCPNHEMGTLFLVLEARYFPQAEPVNQRGWTLQEWYLSPRRLVNGSRELVYDYQTVALTWGSTQHPRYLSLPSRYLSPPEENVPLTSGRTQEGLDDWIMAVKEFSGRKLSHSDDRVIAIGSIAELFSSWLGDYACGLWKVELATQLF
;
A
#
# COMPACT_ATOMS: atom_id res chain seq x y z
N MET A 1 -1.01 -46.55 30.60
CA MET A 1 -0.24 -46.49 29.35
C MET A 1 -0.96 -45.51 28.44
N ALA A 2 -0.58 -44.24 28.52
CA ALA A 2 -1.13 -43.15 27.73
C ALA A 2 0.02 -42.63 26.86
N THR A 3 -0.16 -42.70 25.55
CA THR A 3 0.76 -42.16 24.54
C THR A 3 0.16 -40.84 24.05
N PRO A 4 0.87 -39.70 24.15
CA PRO A 4 0.43 -38.46 23.53
C PRO A 4 0.88 -38.43 22.07
N VAL A 5 -0.06 -38.13 21.17
CA VAL A 5 0.20 -37.81 19.77
C VAL A 5 0.69 -36.37 19.73
N GLY A 6 1.94 -36.18 19.29
CA GLY A 6 2.54 -34.86 19.13
C GLY A 6 2.05 -34.15 17.88
N GLU A 7 1.50 -32.96 18.05
CA GLU A 7 1.32 -31.96 16.99
C GLU A 7 2.69 -31.48 16.49
N GLN A 8 3.04 -31.83 15.25
CA GLN A 8 4.10 -31.18 14.51
C GLN A 8 3.51 -29.96 13.81
N ALA A 9 3.80 -28.76 14.33
CA ALA A 9 3.59 -27.52 13.61
C ALA A 9 4.50 -27.48 12.37
N SER A 10 3.91 -27.58 11.18
CA SER A 10 4.59 -27.36 9.91
C SER A 10 4.90 -25.86 9.76
N LYS A 11 6.19 -25.51 9.84
CA LYS A 11 6.68 -24.20 9.41
C LYS A 11 6.50 -24.07 7.89
N SER A 12 5.50 -23.33 7.44
CA SER A 12 5.35 -22.96 6.03
C SER A 12 6.51 -22.03 5.64
N THR A 13 7.42 -22.57 4.85
CA THR A 13 8.53 -21.81 4.25
C THR A 13 8.02 -21.34 2.89
N LEU A 14 7.90 -20.02 2.70
CA LEU A 14 7.58 -19.43 1.40
C LEU A 14 8.57 -19.96 0.33
N PRO A 15 8.13 -20.39 -0.86
CA PRO A 15 9.05 -20.86 -1.89
C PRO A 15 9.90 -19.71 -2.43
N SER A 16 11.22 -19.87 -2.38
CA SER A 16 12.19 -19.01 -3.05
C SER A 16 12.16 -19.23 -4.57
N ARG A 17 11.33 -18.51 -5.32
CA ARG A 17 11.43 -18.47 -6.79
C ARG A 17 11.13 -17.10 -7.38
N PHE A 18 12.07 -16.18 -7.22
CA PHE A 18 12.41 -15.26 -8.31
C PHE A 18 13.28 -16.04 -9.30
N ARG A 19 12.70 -16.59 -10.37
CA ARG A 19 13.49 -16.99 -11.55
C ARG A 19 13.18 -15.99 -12.65
N SER A 20 14.06 -15.00 -12.77
CA SER A 20 14.21 -14.17 -13.97
C SER A 20 14.67 -15.04 -15.14
N SER A 21 14.54 -14.52 -16.37
CA SER A 21 15.08 -15.19 -17.55
C SER A 21 16.61 -15.35 -17.42
N SER A 22 17.21 -16.38 -18.03
CA SER A 22 18.65 -16.65 -17.91
C SER A 22 19.55 -15.49 -18.40
N LEU A 23 19.00 -14.61 -19.26
CA LEU A 23 19.68 -13.41 -19.76
C LEU A 23 19.63 -12.25 -18.75
N ASP A 24 18.55 -12.13 -17.98
CA ASP A 24 18.44 -11.15 -16.88
C ASP A 24 19.36 -11.53 -15.70
N ASP A 25 19.55 -12.82 -15.45
CA ASP A 25 20.41 -13.30 -14.36
C ASP A 25 21.89 -12.97 -14.62
N GLU A 26 22.41 -13.12 -15.84
CA GLU A 26 23.78 -12.73 -16.20
C GLU A 26 24.00 -11.20 -16.13
N GLN A 27 23.01 -10.42 -16.57
CA GLN A 27 23.05 -8.96 -16.46
C GLN A 27 22.97 -8.48 -15.00
N ARG A 28 22.15 -9.13 -14.17
CA ARG A 28 22.09 -8.88 -12.71
C ARG A 28 23.39 -9.22 -12.02
N VAL A 29 24.04 -10.35 -12.35
CA VAL A 29 25.35 -10.70 -11.80
C VAL A 29 26.41 -9.67 -12.17
N THR A 30 26.41 -9.19 -13.41
CA THR A 30 27.34 -8.16 -13.88
C THR A 30 27.10 -6.80 -13.19
N ARG A 31 25.83 -6.41 -12.98
CA ARG A 31 25.46 -5.19 -12.24
C ARG A 31 25.78 -5.28 -10.75
N ARG A 32 25.56 -6.44 -10.12
CA ARG A 32 26.01 -6.77 -8.75
C ARG A 32 27.50 -6.51 -8.59
N GLN A 33 28.31 -6.96 -9.56
CA GLN A 33 29.77 -6.73 -9.54
C GLN A 33 30.14 -5.24 -9.71
N GLN A 34 29.36 -4.47 -10.47
CA GLN A 34 29.59 -3.02 -10.66
C GLN A 34 29.13 -2.16 -9.48
N LEU A 35 28.00 -2.45 -8.85
CA LEU A 35 27.54 -1.74 -7.64
C LEU A 35 28.46 -1.97 -6.45
N ASN A 36 29.02 -3.18 -6.34
CA ASN A 36 30.06 -3.53 -5.37
C ASN A 36 31.45 -2.95 -5.70
N SER A 37 31.60 -2.12 -6.75
CA SER A 37 32.91 -1.57 -7.15
C SER A 37 33.40 -0.39 -6.31
N LYS A 38 32.52 0.29 -5.55
CA LYS A 38 32.94 1.22 -4.49
C LYS A 38 33.05 0.47 -3.16
N PRO A 39 34.19 0.52 -2.45
CA PRO A 39 34.31 -0.12 -1.14
C PRO A 39 33.28 0.50 -0.19
N GLN A 40 32.41 -0.31 0.42
CA GLN A 40 31.43 0.16 1.40
C GLN A 40 32.14 0.93 2.54
N ARG A 41 33.37 0.53 2.89
CA ARG A 41 34.24 1.24 3.83
C ARG A 41 34.39 2.74 3.51
N ASP A 42 34.45 3.12 2.24
CA ASP A 42 34.68 4.51 1.82
C ASP A 42 33.43 5.40 1.96
N LEU A 43 32.28 4.82 2.32
CA LEU A 43 31.04 5.55 2.58
C LEU A 43 31.06 6.30 3.93
N VAL A 44 31.98 5.94 4.82
CA VAL A 44 32.01 6.42 6.20
C VAL A 44 33.44 6.75 6.63
N CYS A 45 33.58 7.65 7.61
CA CYS A 45 34.89 7.96 8.18
C CYS A 45 35.41 6.77 9.00
N GLN A 46 36.73 6.75 9.23
CA GLN A 46 37.39 5.67 9.97
C GLN A 46 36.80 5.46 11.37
N ARG A 47 36.43 6.54 12.08
CA ARG A 47 35.79 6.43 13.39
C ARG A 47 34.47 5.66 13.33
N CYS A 48 33.60 5.97 12.36
CA CYS A 48 32.33 5.27 12.21
C CYS A 48 32.55 3.81 11.78
N TRP A 49 33.50 3.56 10.88
CA TRP A 49 33.86 2.21 10.46
C TRP A 49 34.29 1.33 11.65
N ASP A 50 35.29 1.80 12.41
CA ASP A 50 35.92 1.00 13.47
C ASP A 50 35.02 0.78 14.69
N ASN A 51 34.09 1.70 14.96
CA ASN A 51 33.22 1.59 16.14
C ASN A 51 31.87 0.96 15.82
N ILE A 52 31.27 1.28 14.67
CA ILE A 52 29.88 0.92 14.35
C ILE A 52 29.86 -0.25 13.37
N PHE A 53 30.40 -0.07 12.17
CA PHE A 53 30.18 -0.99 11.05
C PHE A 53 30.97 -2.30 11.15
N THR A 54 32.05 -2.34 11.94
CA THR A 54 32.77 -3.57 12.27
C THR A 54 32.27 -4.24 13.56
N SER A 55 31.33 -3.62 14.27
CA SER A 55 30.83 -4.15 15.54
C SER A 55 29.88 -5.33 15.32
N ASN A 56 30.21 -6.47 15.96
CA ASN A 56 29.30 -7.63 15.98
C ASN A 56 27.96 -7.29 16.65
N HIS A 57 27.95 -6.37 17.62
CA HIS A 57 26.71 -5.93 18.25
C HIS A 57 25.85 -5.12 17.28
N PHE A 58 26.45 -4.19 16.53
CA PHE A 58 25.72 -3.45 15.50
C PHE A 58 25.17 -4.36 14.40
N ALA A 59 25.93 -5.39 14.00
CA ALA A 59 25.45 -6.40 13.06
C ALA A 59 24.22 -7.14 13.60
N LYS A 60 24.19 -7.53 14.89
CA LYS A 60 22.98 -8.10 15.52
C LYS A 60 21.79 -7.15 15.46
N VAL A 61 22.04 -5.86 15.75
CA VAL A 61 21.01 -4.82 15.68
C VAL A 61 20.47 -4.69 14.24
N CYS A 62 21.31 -4.68 13.22
CA CYS A 62 20.90 -4.63 11.81
C CYS A 62 20.05 -5.84 11.38
N ARG A 63 20.23 -7.01 12.01
CA ARG A 63 19.40 -8.20 11.76
C ARG A 63 18.01 -8.14 12.41
N GLY A 64 17.75 -7.13 13.24
CA GLY A 64 16.54 -7.09 14.06
C GLY A 64 16.53 -8.18 15.15
N ASP A 65 17.72 -8.65 15.57
CA ASP A 65 17.83 -9.61 16.67
C ASP A 65 17.15 -9.05 17.94
N LYS A 66 16.52 -9.93 18.71
CA LYS A 66 15.82 -9.59 19.97
C LYS A 66 16.57 -10.13 21.18
N ASP A 67 16.43 -9.46 22.32
CA ASP A 67 16.93 -9.95 23.60
C ASP A 67 16.02 -11.04 24.19
N SER A 68 16.35 -11.49 25.41
CA SER A 68 15.59 -12.53 26.13
C SER A 68 14.16 -12.14 26.47
N ASP A 69 13.88 -10.83 26.52
CA ASP A 69 12.57 -10.29 26.87
C ASP A 69 11.70 -10.05 25.62
N GLY A 70 12.25 -10.34 24.42
CA GLY A 70 11.57 -10.16 23.14
C GLY A 70 11.66 -8.74 22.57
N GLU A 71 12.48 -7.88 23.18
CA GLU A 71 12.71 -6.51 22.75
C GLU A 71 13.82 -6.45 21.69
N TYR A 72 13.67 -5.57 20.70
CA TYR A 72 14.70 -5.40 19.68
C TYR A 72 16.00 -4.85 20.29
N LEU A 73 17.13 -5.47 19.92
CA LEU A 73 18.44 -5.01 20.32
C LEU A 73 18.70 -3.57 19.85
N ARG A 74 19.53 -2.87 20.61
CA ARG A 74 19.86 -1.45 20.41
C ARG A 74 21.36 -1.27 20.39
N TYR A 75 21.85 -0.38 19.54
CA TYR A 75 23.25 0.01 19.50
C TYR A 75 23.38 1.45 20.00
N GLU A 76 24.21 1.67 21.02
CA GLU A 76 24.36 2.96 21.70
C GLU A 76 25.82 3.39 21.68
N TYR A 77 26.08 4.65 21.34
CA TYR A 77 27.42 5.24 21.35
C TYR A 77 27.35 6.76 21.46
N ASP A 78 28.42 7.36 21.95
CA ASP A 78 28.55 8.82 22.04
C ASP A 78 29.33 9.39 20.85
N ILE A 79 28.86 10.52 20.33
CA ILE A 79 29.53 11.24 19.25
C ILE A 79 29.58 12.76 19.53
N PRO A 80 30.78 13.36 19.52
CA PRO A 80 30.91 14.81 19.63
C PRO A 80 30.32 15.53 18.42
N TYR A 81 29.58 16.61 18.66
CA TYR A 81 28.98 17.43 17.61
C TYR A 81 30.02 18.04 16.67
N GLY A 82 31.16 18.50 17.20
CA GLY A 82 32.24 19.00 16.36
C GLY A 82 32.77 17.96 15.37
N HIS A 83 32.83 16.69 15.77
CA HIS A 83 33.23 15.61 14.86
C HIS A 83 32.22 15.42 13.72
N LEU A 84 30.92 15.55 14.01
CA LEU A 84 29.87 15.48 13.00
C LEU A 84 30.04 16.59 11.95
N GLN A 85 30.27 17.83 12.39
CA GLN A 85 30.50 18.98 11.51
C GLN A 85 31.76 18.82 10.65
N GLU A 86 32.85 18.34 11.23
CA GLU A 86 34.11 18.13 10.49
C GLU A 86 34.02 16.98 9.47
N SER A 87 33.20 15.95 9.77
CA SER A 87 33.18 14.70 9.01
C SER A 87 32.02 14.56 8.03
N GLU A 88 30.97 15.39 8.12
CA GLU A 88 29.76 15.24 7.30
C GLU A 88 30.02 15.34 5.78
N ALA A 89 31.08 16.04 5.36
CA ALA A 89 31.45 16.17 3.96
C ALA A 89 31.99 14.87 3.35
N VAL A 90 32.50 13.95 4.19
CA VAL A 90 33.19 12.71 3.76
C VAL A 90 32.63 11.44 4.41
N CYS A 91 31.65 11.55 5.31
CA CYS A 91 31.03 10.44 6.01
C CYS A 91 29.51 10.55 5.96
N ASN A 92 28.87 9.64 5.22
CA ASN A 92 27.42 9.64 5.05
C ASN A 92 26.69 9.42 6.39
N TRP A 93 27.25 8.59 7.27
CA TRP A 93 26.68 8.34 8.60
C TRP A 93 26.73 9.60 9.48
N CYS A 94 27.89 10.25 9.60
CA CYS A 94 28.02 11.52 10.33
C CYS A 94 27.08 12.59 9.77
N ARG A 95 26.94 12.66 8.45
CA ARG A 95 26.04 13.61 7.79
C ARG A 95 24.58 13.40 8.17
N VAL A 96 24.09 12.14 8.19
CA VAL A 96 22.70 11.85 8.61
C VAL A 96 22.48 12.22 10.07
N ILE A 97 23.39 11.81 10.97
CA ILE A 97 23.27 12.14 12.39
C ILE A 97 23.30 13.67 12.60
N HIS A 98 24.19 14.38 11.90
CA HIS A 98 24.27 15.83 11.96
C HIS A 98 22.97 16.51 11.50
N LEU A 99 22.38 16.04 10.40
CA LEU A 99 21.11 16.54 9.88
C LEU A 99 19.96 16.31 10.87
N CYS A 100 19.87 15.12 11.46
CA CYS A 100 18.84 14.78 12.45
C CYS A 100 18.98 15.65 13.71
N ILE A 101 20.20 15.80 14.26
CA ILE A 101 20.45 16.67 15.41
C ILE A 101 20.13 18.13 15.08
N SER A 102 20.59 18.62 13.93
CA SER A 102 20.34 20.01 13.51
C SER A 102 18.86 20.30 13.31
N ARG A 103 18.09 19.32 12.85
CA ARG A 103 16.63 19.43 12.73
C ARG A 103 15.95 19.44 14.09
N TYR A 104 16.31 18.52 14.98
CA TYR A 104 15.79 18.45 16.34
C TYR A 104 15.98 19.77 17.08
N LEU A 105 17.19 20.32 17.06
CA LEU A 105 17.51 21.56 17.76
C LEU A 105 16.71 22.75 17.21
N ARG A 106 16.46 22.81 15.89
CA ARG A 106 15.60 23.85 15.29
C ARG A 106 14.15 23.75 15.73
N GLU A 107 13.63 22.54 15.92
CA GLU A 107 12.22 22.29 16.23
C GLU A 107 11.94 22.38 17.74
N SER A 108 12.79 21.79 18.58
CA SER A 108 12.55 21.61 20.02
C SER A 108 13.28 22.62 20.91
N GLU A 109 14.47 23.09 20.53
CA GLU A 109 15.31 23.96 21.36
C GLU A 109 15.89 25.15 20.56
N PRO A 110 15.05 26.01 19.94
CA PRO A 110 15.50 27.05 19.03
C PRO A 110 16.40 28.13 19.68
N SER A 111 16.45 28.17 21.02
CA SER A 111 17.31 29.08 21.79
C SER A 111 18.71 28.52 22.08
N LEU A 112 18.99 27.26 21.75
CA LEU A 112 20.33 26.68 21.92
C LEU A 112 21.25 27.21 20.81
N GLU A 113 22.23 28.04 21.17
CA GLU A 113 23.26 28.49 20.23
C GLU A 113 24.23 27.34 19.89
N LEU A 114 24.23 26.92 18.63
CA LEU A 114 25.00 25.80 18.06
C LEU A 114 26.51 26.08 17.88
N SER A 115 27.10 26.94 18.71
CA SER A 115 28.49 27.36 18.60
C SER A 115 29.49 26.47 19.38
N SER A 116 29.03 25.45 20.10
CA SER A 116 29.90 24.63 20.97
C SER A 116 30.27 23.27 20.37
N LEU A 117 31.47 23.20 19.78
CA LEU A 117 32.14 21.97 19.31
C LEU A 117 32.30 20.89 20.41
N SER A 118 32.02 21.22 21.68
CA SER A 118 32.23 20.38 22.86
C SER A 118 31.02 19.54 23.28
N LEU A 119 29.84 19.74 22.70
CA LEU A 119 28.67 18.93 23.04
C LEU A 119 28.83 17.51 22.47
N SER A 120 28.53 16.51 23.30
CA SER A 120 28.46 15.11 22.88
C SER A 120 27.03 14.64 22.95
N TYR A 121 26.59 13.93 21.91
CA TYR A 121 25.25 13.38 21.81
C TYR A 121 25.35 11.86 21.93
N ASN A 122 24.50 11.28 22.78
CA ASN A 122 24.35 9.85 22.84
C ASN A 122 23.38 9.42 21.73
N VAL A 123 23.85 8.57 20.83
CA VAL A 123 23.09 8.09 19.68
C VAL A 123 22.69 6.64 19.94
N ARG A 124 21.39 6.39 19.95
CA ARG A 124 20.80 5.07 20.08
C ARG A 124 20.14 4.68 18.76
N ILE A 125 20.56 3.54 18.22
CA ILE A 125 20.06 2.99 16.96
C ILE A 125 19.30 1.71 17.25
N ARG A 126 18.14 1.55 16.63
CA ARG A 126 17.38 0.31 16.62
C ARG A 126 16.88 0.04 15.21
N PHE A 127 17.03 -1.18 14.72
CA PHE A 127 16.24 -1.62 13.56
C PHE A 127 14.97 -2.25 14.10
N THR A 128 13.84 -1.79 13.62
CA THR A 128 12.55 -2.36 13.96
C THR A 128 11.94 -2.94 12.72
N THR A 129 11.51 -4.19 12.81
CA THR A 129 10.63 -4.81 11.82
C THR A 129 9.23 -4.78 12.45
N TYR A 130 8.36 -3.92 11.96
CA TYR A 130 6.97 -3.84 12.48
C TYR A 130 6.03 -3.84 11.29
N GLY A 131 5.05 -4.74 11.25
CA GLY A 131 4.04 -4.77 10.19
C GLY A 131 3.95 -6.10 9.44
N TYR A 132 2.86 -6.26 8.70
CA TYR A 132 2.63 -7.42 7.82
C TYR A 132 3.64 -7.34 6.67
N LYS A 133 4.61 -8.25 6.65
CA LYS A 133 5.84 -8.27 5.81
C LYS A 133 7.04 -7.43 6.27
N GLY A 134 7.11 -7.03 7.55
CA GLY A 134 8.37 -6.58 8.14
C GLY A 134 8.91 -5.28 7.55
N ASP A 135 8.29 -4.15 7.93
CA ASP A 135 8.80 -2.84 7.57
C ASP A 135 10.12 -2.60 8.32
N ASP A 136 11.26 -2.82 7.67
CA ASP A 136 12.59 -2.64 8.24
C ASP A 136 12.96 -1.15 8.29
N ASN A 137 12.46 -0.48 9.33
CA ASN A 137 12.77 0.91 9.60
C ASN A 137 14.00 1.01 10.51
N ILE A 138 14.86 1.98 10.23
CA ILE A 138 15.89 2.39 11.19
C ILE A 138 15.29 3.45 12.08
N TYR A 139 15.16 3.11 13.35
CA TYR A 139 14.80 4.06 14.38
C TYR A 139 16.08 4.66 14.97
N LEU A 140 16.25 5.96 14.74
CA LEU A 140 17.31 6.78 15.31
C LEU A 140 16.76 7.57 16.49
N GLU A 141 17.32 7.32 17.65
CA GLU A 141 17.07 8.06 18.88
C GLU A 141 18.33 8.87 19.25
N LEU A 142 18.15 10.16 19.48
CA LEU A 142 19.22 11.10 19.79
C LEU A 142 18.98 11.65 21.18
N ASN A 143 19.89 11.39 22.10
CA ASN A 143 19.75 11.83 23.48
C ASN A 143 20.60 13.08 23.71
N ALA A 144 19.90 14.22 23.74
CA ALA A 144 20.41 15.55 24.11
C ALA A 144 19.70 16.10 25.37
N SER A 145 18.45 15.69 25.59
CA SER A 145 17.60 16.13 26.69
C SER A 145 16.51 15.09 27.09
N GLY A 146 16.70 13.81 26.72
CA GLY A 146 15.82 12.71 27.12
C GLY A 146 14.59 12.45 26.21
N GLU A 147 14.48 13.12 25.07
CA GLU A 147 13.43 12.86 24.07
C GLU A 147 13.96 12.10 22.84
N SER A 148 13.16 11.17 22.30
CA SER A 148 13.50 10.24 21.21
C SER A 148 12.61 10.50 19.99
N CYS A 149 13.12 10.73 18.76
CA CYS A 149 12.18 11.08 17.68
C CYS A 149 12.65 11.07 16.19
N TYR A 150 13.40 10.08 15.67
CA TYR A 150 13.52 9.95 14.20
C TYR A 150 13.43 8.51 13.66
N GLY A 151 12.31 8.19 13.01
CA GLY A 151 12.25 7.02 12.11
C GLY A 151 12.81 7.40 10.74
N ILE A 152 13.84 6.68 10.29
CA ILE A 152 14.49 6.87 8.99
C ILE A 152 14.12 5.68 8.10
N GLN A 153 13.61 5.99 6.91
CA GLN A 153 13.24 5.00 5.91
C GLN A 153 14.51 4.42 5.28
N THR A 154 14.47 3.15 4.91
CA THR A 154 15.62 2.50 4.28
C THR A 154 15.21 1.75 3.03
N TRP A 155 16.13 1.59 2.09
CA TRP A 155 15.94 0.73 0.92
C TRP A 155 17.28 0.17 0.44
N ALA A 156 17.24 -0.98 -0.23
CA ALA A 156 18.40 -1.61 -0.84
C ALA A 156 18.21 -1.73 -2.35
N HIS A 157 19.30 -1.62 -3.11
CA HIS A 157 19.24 -1.79 -4.55
C HIS A 157 19.03 -3.27 -4.90
N PRO A 158 18.15 -3.65 -5.87
CA PRO A 158 17.90 -5.06 -6.21
C PRO A 158 19.13 -5.89 -6.57
N ASP A 159 20.15 -5.22 -7.09
CA ASP A 159 21.45 -5.78 -7.42
C ASP A 159 22.48 -5.66 -6.26
N ASP A 160 22.07 -5.43 -5.01
CA ASP A 160 22.93 -5.44 -3.82
C ASP A 160 22.58 -6.64 -2.92
N VAL A 161 23.55 -7.15 -2.16
CA VAL A 161 23.34 -8.27 -1.21
C VAL A 161 22.43 -7.89 -0.05
N ALA A 162 22.30 -6.59 0.26
CA ALA A 162 21.36 -6.07 1.25
C ALA A 162 19.89 -6.28 0.86
N PHE A 163 19.59 -6.44 -0.44
CA PHE A 163 18.22 -6.55 -0.95
C PHE A 163 17.48 -7.81 -0.49
N ASP A 164 18.22 -8.88 -0.18
CA ASP A 164 17.63 -10.10 0.37
C ASP A 164 17.03 -9.86 1.77
N PHE A 165 17.42 -8.76 2.42
CA PHE A 165 17.06 -8.43 3.79
C PHE A 165 16.18 -7.18 3.87
N VAL A 166 16.45 -6.14 3.08
CA VAL A 166 15.61 -4.94 3.03
C VAL A 166 14.93 -4.83 1.67
N LYS A 167 13.60 -4.98 1.66
CA LYS A 167 12.80 -5.09 0.43
C LYS A 167 12.19 -3.79 -0.09
N ALA A 168 12.39 -2.68 0.62
CA ALA A 168 12.00 -1.37 0.13
C ALA A 168 12.81 -0.99 -1.13
N HIS A 169 12.23 -0.14 -1.97
CA HIS A 169 12.73 0.19 -3.30
C HIS A 169 13.02 1.69 -3.44
N PRO A 170 13.87 2.09 -4.40
CA PRO A 170 14.00 3.51 -4.72
C PRO A 170 12.66 4.06 -5.20
N TYR A 171 12.40 5.32 -4.87
CA TYR A 171 11.23 6.03 -5.34
C TYR A 171 11.14 6.02 -6.87
N LYS A 172 10.00 5.62 -7.42
CA LYS A 172 9.74 5.66 -8.87
C LYS A 172 8.74 6.77 -9.17
N HIS A 173 9.21 7.77 -9.91
CA HIS A 173 8.43 8.96 -10.27
C HIS A 173 7.52 8.70 -11.48
N GLU A 174 8.01 7.96 -12.48
CA GLU A 174 7.26 7.62 -13.68
C GLU A 174 6.26 6.50 -13.38
N VAL A 175 4.97 6.78 -13.54
CA VAL A 175 3.88 5.82 -13.28
C VAL A 175 3.57 4.98 -14.52
N ASN A 176 3.61 5.61 -15.69
CA ASN A 176 3.25 5.01 -16.97
C ASN A 176 4.45 4.33 -17.63
N THR A 177 5.00 3.29 -16.98
CA THR A 177 6.18 2.57 -17.46
C THR A 177 5.90 1.08 -17.67
N GLU A 178 6.59 0.47 -18.65
CA GLU A 178 6.50 -0.96 -18.90
C GLU A 178 6.95 -1.79 -17.69
N GLU A 179 7.95 -1.31 -16.93
CA GLU A 179 8.37 -1.90 -15.66
C GLU A 179 7.22 -2.00 -14.66
N GLY A 180 6.50 -0.89 -14.43
CA GLY A 180 5.37 -0.85 -13.50
C GLY A 180 4.21 -1.76 -13.94
N PHE A 181 3.94 -1.84 -15.24
CA PHE A 181 2.92 -2.76 -15.77
C PHE A 181 3.32 -4.22 -15.63
N ASN A 182 4.59 -4.55 -15.85
CA ASN A 182 5.13 -5.90 -15.64
C ASN A 182 5.02 -6.34 -14.18
N GLU A 183 5.36 -5.46 -13.24
CA GLU A 183 5.22 -5.74 -11.81
C GLU A 183 3.76 -5.95 -11.42
N ALA A 184 2.84 -5.08 -11.87
CA ALA A 184 1.42 -5.24 -11.61
C ALA A 184 0.87 -6.58 -12.14
N ARG A 185 1.25 -6.98 -13.36
CA ARG A 185 0.87 -8.28 -13.93
C ARG A 185 1.46 -9.45 -13.13
N ALA A 186 2.71 -9.35 -12.70
CA ALA A 186 3.36 -10.38 -11.90
C ALA A 186 2.62 -10.56 -10.56
N TRP A 187 2.31 -9.47 -9.85
CA TRP A 187 1.59 -9.53 -8.58
C TRP A 187 0.18 -10.13 -8.70
N ILE A 188 -0.56 -9.77 -9.75
CA ILE A 188 -1.89 -10.34 -9.99
C ILE A 188 -1.78 -11.84 -10.22
N ARG A 189 -0.90 -12.28 -11.12
CA ARG A 189 -0.66 -13.70 -11.42
C ARG A 189 -0.20 -14.47 -10.18
N ASP A 190 0.70 -13.88 -9.40
CA ASP A 190 1.28 -14.56 -8.25
C ASP A 190 0.29 -14.62 -7.06
N CYS A 191 -0.77 -13.78 -7.04
CA CYS A 191 -1.83 -13.87 -6.03
C CYS A 191 -2.51 -15.22 -6.00
N ALA A 192 -2.67 -15.87 -7.16
CA ALA A 192 -3.33 -17.17 -7.28
C ALA A 192 -2.67 -18.27 -6.41
N PHE A 193 -1.44 -18.07 -5.96
CA PHE A 193 -0.70 -19.02 -5.13
C PHE A 193 -0.72 -18.70 -3.63
N HIS A 194 -1.42 -17.66 -3.19
CA HIS A 194 -1.51 -17.32 -1.76
C HIS A 194 -2.61 -18.11 -1.05
N GLU A 195 -2.32 -18.55 0.18
CA GLU A 195 -3.15 -19.44 1.01
C GLU A 195 -4.57 -18.92 1.31
N HIS A 196 -4.83 -17.63 1.07
CA HIS A 196 -6.11 -16.97 1.30
C HIS A 196 -6.54 -16.05 0.13
N CYS A 197 -5.95 -16.17 -1.06
CA CYS A 197 -6.41 -15.40 -2.23
C CYS A 197 -7.61 -16.11 -2.88
N LEU A 198 -8.62 -15.34 -3.28
CA LEU A 198 -9.77 -15.89 -4.02
C LEU A 198 -9.28 -16.55 -5.32
N GLU A 199 -9.82 -17.73 -5.65
CA GLU A 199 -9.52 -18.43 -6.90
C GLU A 199 -9.75 -17.53 -8.12
N GLU A 200 -8.87 -17.63 -9.11
CA GLU A 200 -9.08 -17.00 -10.40
C GLU A 200 -10.18 -17.74 -11.15
N ARG A 201 -11.36 -17.12 -11.25
CA ARG A 201 -12.48 -17.64 -12.03
C ARG A 201 -13.20 -16.51 -12.76
N ASP A 202 -13.84 -16.86 -13.86
CA ASP A 202 -14.77 -15.96 -14.53
C ASP A 202 -15.99 -15.76 -13.65
N MET A 203 -16.39 -14.50 -13.50
CA MET A 203 -17.56 -14.10 -12.72
C MET A 203 -18.65 -13.61 -13.67
N GLU A 204 -19.90 -13.69 -13.24
CA GLU A 204 -21.00 -13.04 -13.96
C GLU A 204 -20.70 -11.55 -14.10
N LEU A 205 -20.76 -11.04 -15.32
CA LEU A 205 -20.49 -9.63 -15.59
C LEU A 205 -21.65 -8.78 -15.06
N PRO A 206 -21.39 -7.55 -14.56
CA PRO A 206 -22.44 -6.58 -14.25
C PRO A 206 -23.37 -6.34 -15.44
N THR A 207 -24.57 -5.79 -15.19
CA THR A 207 -25.59 -5.48 -16.23
C THR A 207 -24.97 -4.87 -17.49
N ARG A 208 -24.06 -3.91 -17.28
CA ARG A 208 -23.26 -3.27 -18.32
C ARG A 208 -21.79 -3.26 -17.91
N VAL A 209 -20.92 -3.46 -18.90
CA VAL A 209 -19.47 -3.26 -18.77
C VAL A 209 -18.96 -2.52 -20.00
N ILE A 210 -17.80 -1.88 -19.89
CA ILE A 210 -17.05 -1.37 -21.03
C ILE A 210 -16.23 -2.53 -21.58
N GLU A 211 -16.48 -2.92 -22.82
CA GLU A 211 -15.57 -3.78 -23.57
C GLU A 211 -14.42 -2.89 -24.08
N VAL A 212 -13.23 -3.01 -23.47
CA VAL A 212 -12.13 -2.06 -23.71
C VAL A 212 -11.41 -2.29 -25.02
N SER A 213 -11.45 -3.50 -25.55
CA SER A 213 -10.85 -3.88 -26.84
C SER A 213 -11.73 -4.93 -27.53
N PRO A 214 -12.84 -4.53 -28.16
CA PRO A 214 -13.69 -5.45 -28.92
C PRO A 214 -12.92 -6.16 -30.02
N GLU A 215 -13.16 -7.45 -30.25
CA GLU A 215 -12.46 -8.23 -31.29
C GLU A 215 -12.70 -7.68 -32.70
N ASP A 216 -13.91 -7.18 -32.94
CA ASP A 216 -14.32 -6.56 -34.21
C ASP A 216 -13.68 -5.17 -34.43
N HIS A 217 -13.43 -4.43 -33.35
CA HIS A 217 -12.86 -3.08 -33.39
C HIS A 217 -11.89 -2.82 -32.21
N PRO A 218 -10.66 -3.36 -32.25
CA PRO A 218 -9.74 -3.37 -31.09
C PRO A 218 -9.34 -2.00 -30.52
N GLY A 219 -9.56 -0.91 -31.26
CA GLY A 219 -9.26 0.46 -30.86
C GLY A 219 -10.45 1.26 -30.33
N GLN A 220 -11.69 0.77 -30.48
CA GLN A 220 -12.90 1.51 -30.16
C GLN A 220 -13.65 0.79 -29.04
N PRO A 221 -13.48 1.20 -27.77
CA PRO A 221 -14.22 0.60 -26.68
C PRO A 221 -15.72 0.88 -26.85
N ARG A 222 -16.56 0.00 -26.31
CA ARG A 222 -18.02 0.19 -26.32
C ARG A 222 -18.63 -0.25 -25.00
N LEU A 223 -19.81 0.28 -24.70
CA LEU A 223 -20.63 -0.27 -23.64
C LEU A 223 -21.24 -1.58 -24.12
N LEU A 224 -21.21 -2.60 -23.29
CA LEU A 224 -21.71 -3.93 -23.59
C LEU A 224 -22.77 -4.29 -22.55
N LEU A 225 -23.94 -4.72 -23.01
CA LEU A 225 -24.94 -5.39 -22.17
C LEU A 225 -24.49 -6.83 -21.94
N ALA A 226 -24.24 -7.20 -20.68
CA ALA A 226 -23.66 -8.50 -20.36
C ALA A 226 -24.60 -9.66 -20.72
N GLY A 227 -25.90 -9.54 -20.43
CA GLY A 227 -26.89 -10.57 -20.78
C GLY A 227 -26.57 -11.97 -20.22
N GLY A 228 -25.98 -12.05 -19.02
CA GLY A 228 -25.56 -13.32 -18.39
C GLY A 228 -24.18 -13.83 -18.82
N ARG A 229 -23.41 -13.06 -19.60
CA ARG A 229 -22.01 -13.36 -19.90
C ARG A 229 -21.18 -13.41 -18.63
N THR A 230 -20.17 -14.26 -18.65
CA THR A 230 -19.14 -14.34 -17.61
C THR A 230 -17.81 -13.84 -18.15
N GLY A 231 -16.96 -13.34 -17.26
CA GLY A 231 -15.60 -12.96 -17.60
C GLY A 231 -14.87 -12.29 -16.44
N ARG A 232 -13.58 -12.04 -16.64
CA ARG A 232 -12.77 -11.21 -15.74
C ARG A 232 -12.88 -9.74 -16.14
N TYR A 233 -13.18 -8.88 -15.17
CA TYR A 233 -13.31 -7.45 -15.37
C TYR A 233 -12.56 -6.67 -14.31
N ALA A 234 -12.06 -5.50 -14.70
CA ALA A 234 -11.58 -4.50 -13.76
C ALA A 234 -12.73 -3.60 -13.29
N VAL A 235 -12.59 -3.01 -12.12
CA VAL A 235 -13.46 -1.92 -11.64
C VAL A 235 -12.61 -0.68 -11.39
N LEU A 236 -13.12 0.51 -11.71
CA LEU A 236 -12.47 1.78 -11.39
C LEU A 236 -13.06 2.42 -10.13
N SER A 237 -12.22 2.63 -9.12
CA SER A 237 -12.51 3.46 -7.94
C SER A 237 -11.79 4.81 -8.05
N TYR A 238 -12.52 5.92 -7.98
CA TYR A 238 -12.00 7.26 -8.26
C TYR A 238 -12.88 8.38 -7.70
N CYS A 239 -12.34 9.60 -7.63
CA CYS A 239 -13.11 10.80 -7.32
C CYS A 239 -13.72 11.42 -8.57
N TRP A 240 -15.03 11.71 -8.57
CA TRP A 240 -15.66 12.41 -9.69
C TRP A 240 -15.23 13.89 -9.76
N GLY A 241 -15.12 14.54 -8.60
CA GLY A 241 -14.87 15.99 -8.49
C GLY A 241 -16.17 16.82 -8.48
N ARG A 242 -16.03 18.15 -8.36
CA ARG A 242 -17.18 19.09 -8.32
C ARG A 242 -17.78 19.40 -9.69
N ASP A 243 -17.00 19.21 -10.74
CA ASP A 243 -17.37 19.47 -12.13
C ASP A 243 -16.96 18.22 -12.93
N PRO A 244 -17.86 17.25 -13.11
CA PRO A 244 -17.56 16.04 -13.87
C PRO A 244 -17.44 16.42 -15.34
N THR A 245 -16.24 16.80 -15.77
CA THR A 245 -15.95 17.18 -17.17
C THR A 245 -15.98 15.99 -18.14
N GLY A 246 -16.40 14.80 -17.68
CA GLY A 246 -16.61 13.63 -18.52
C GLY A 246 -18.09 13.45 -18.78
N VAL A 247 -18.47 13.13 -20.02
CA VAL A 247 -19.86 12.84 -20.37
C VAL A 247 -20.24 11.49 -19.72
N PRO A 248 -21.15 11.41 -18.75
CA PRO A 248 -21.61 10.13 -18.22
C PRO A 248 -22.53 9.43 -19.23
N THR A 249 -22.94 8.21 -18.92
CA THR A 249 -24.03 7.55 -19.66
C THR A 249 -25.37 8.15 -19.23
N LEU A 250 -26.11 8.64 -20.22
CA LEU A 250 -27.47 9.15 -20.10
C LEU A 250 -28.37 8.38 -21.07
N LEU A 251 -29.68 8.39 -20.85
CA LEU A 251 -30.63 7.78 -21.78
C LEU A 251 -30.42 8.26 -23.22
N ALA A 252 -30.12 9.55 -23.40
CA ALA A 252 -29.93 10.18 -24.71
C ALA A 252 -28.67 9.71 -25.46
N ASN A 253 -27.64 9.20 -24.76
CA ASN A 253 -26.38 8.77 -25.38
C ASN A 253 -26.10 7.26 -25.27
N LEU A 254 -27.01 6.51 -24.63
CA LEU A 254 -26.87 5.08 -24.39
C LEU A 254 -26.66 4.29 -25.69
N GLU A 255 -27.51 4.48 -26.69
CA GLU A 255 -27.41 3.77 -27.97
C GLU A 255 -26.09 4.05 -28.69
N SER A 256 -25.62 5.30 -28.66
CA SER A 256 -24.32 5.66 -29.21
C SER A 256 -23.19 4.90 -28.50
N ARG A 257 -23.21 4.85 -27.17
CA ARG A 257 -22.19 4.16 -26.37
C ARG A 257 -22.19 2.65 -26.56
N LEU A 258 -23.34 2.04 -26.81
CA LEU A 258 -23.45 0.61 -27.14
C LEU A 258 -22.76 0.27 -28.48
N ASN A 259 -22.75 1.22 -29.41
CA ASN A 259 -22.05 1.06 -30.69
C ASN A 259 -20.55 1.34 -30.55
N SER A 260 -20.18 2.50 -29.99
CA SER A 260 -18.79 2.90 -29.77
C SER A 260 -18.69 4.02 -28.74
N ILE A 261 -17.55 4.10 -28.07
CA ILE A 261 -17.18 5.17 -27.16
C ILE A 261 -15.91 5.82 -27.70
N ASN A 262 -16.01 7.10 -28.00
CA ASN A 262 -14.83 7.91 -28.25
C ASN A 262 -14.11 8.16 -26.92
N VAL A 263 -12.89 7.63 -26.79
CA VAL A 263 -12.11 7.69 -25.55
C VAL A 263 -11.74 9.13 -25.19
N ASP A 264 -11.50 9.97 -26.19
CA ASP A 264 -11.09 11.36 -26.00
C ASP A 264 -12.18 12.22 -25.33
N ASP A 265 -13.44 11.80 -25.42
CA ASP A 265 -14.59 12.48 -24.78
C ASP A 265 -14.76 12.09 -23.30
N LEU A 266 -14.01 11.08 -22.83
CA LEU A 266 -14.10 10.60 -21.45
C LEU A 266 -13.21 11.43 -20.52
N SER A 267 -13.53 11.41 -19.23
CA SER A 267 -12.65 11.99 -18.21
C SER A 267 -11.32 11.25 -18.15
N ARG A 268 -10.23 11.96 -17.80
CA ARG A 268 -8.88 11.41 -17.87
C ARG A 268 -8.69 10.15 -17.02
N SER A 269 -9.29 10.07 -15.84
CA SER A 269 -9.22 8.86 -15.00
C SER A 269 -9.90 7.65 -15.65
N ILE A 270 -10.97 7.85 -16.44
CA ILE A 270 -11.59 6.75 -17.18
C ILE A 270 -10.71 6.34 -18.38
N GLN A 271 -10.10 7.30 -19.08
CA GLN A 271 -9.14 7.01 -20.16
C GLN A 271 -7.96 6.18 -19.62
N ASP A 272 -7.36 6.64 -18.52
CA ASP A 272 -6.26 5.97 -17.84
C ASP A 272 -6.67 4.56 -17.37
N ALA A 273 -7.89 4.38 -16.86
CA ALA A 273 -8.41 3.07 -16.45
C ALA A 273 -8.63 2.10 -17.63
N ILE A 274 -9.15 2.59 -18.76
CA ILE A 274 -9.26 1.80 -20.01
C ILE A 274 -7.87 1.36 -20.45
N PHE A 275 -6.90 2.26 -20.41
CA PHE A 275 -5.51 1.95 -20.73
C PHE A 275 -4.94 0.88 -19.80
N TRP A 276 -5.11 1.01 -18.49
CA TRP A 276 -4.67 -0.01 -17.52
C TRP A 276 -5.34 -1.35 -17.72
N ALA A 277 -6.66 -1.39 -17.92
CA ALA A 277 -7.37 -2.64 -18.18
C ALA A 277 -6.75 -3.39 -19.37
N ARG A 278 -6.41 -2.67 -20.45
CA ARG A 278 -5.68 -3.23 -21.60
C ARG A 278 -4.28 -3.73 -21.22
N GLN A 279 -3.51 -2.96 -20.46
CA GLN A 279 -2.16 -3.37 -20.00
C GLN A 279 -2.21 -4.61 -19.10
N LEU A 280 -3.29 -4.81 -18.35
CA LEU A 280 -3.50 -5.98 -17.51
C LEU A 280 -4.07 -7.18 -18.29
N GLY A 281 -4.37 -7.03 -19.58
CA GLY A 281 -4.96 -8.07 -20.42
C GLY A 281 -6.43 -8.35 -20.12
N LEU A 282 -7.16 -7.38 -19.55
CA LEU A 282 -8.58 -7.51 -19.24
C LEU A 282 -9.43 -6.93 -20.38
N GLN A 283 -10.45 -7.67 -20.80
CA GLN A 283 -11.38 -7.27 -21.86
C GLN A 283 -12.48 -6.32 -21.36
N TYR A 284 -12.78 -6.36 -20.06
CA TYR A 284 -13.91 -5.65 -19.49
C TYR A 284 -13.47 -4.71 -18.36
N LEU A 285 -14.07 -3.51 -18.33
CA LEU A 285 -13.92 -2.52 -17.28
C LEU A 285 -15.32 -2.07 -16.83
N TRP A 286 -15.52 -1.88 -15.54
CA TRP A 286 -16.71 -1.26 -14.98
C TRP A 286 -16.37 0.06 -14.30
N THR A 287 -17.21 1.07 -14.51
CA THR A 287 -17.18 2.35 -13.81
C THR A 287 -18.60 2.90 -13.70
N ASP A 288 -18.92 3.45 -12.53
CA ASP A 288 -20.23 4.01 -12.19
C ASP A 288 -20.73 5.02 -13.22
N ALA A 289 -19.87 5.93 -13.69
CA ALA A 289 -20.25 7.00 -14.61
C ALA A 289 -20.69 6.51 -16.00
N LEU A 290 -20.24 5.33 -16.44
CA LEU A 290 -20.54 4.79 -17.77
C LEU A 290 -21.45 3.56 -17.75
N CYS A 291 -21.37 2.75 -16.69
CA CYS A 291 -22.13 1.51 -16.58
C CYS A 291 -23.50 1.69 -15.90
N ILE A 292 -23.75 2.88 -15.33
CA ILE A 292 -25.02 3.29 -14.74
C ILE A 292 -25.59 4.47 -15.53
N ILE A 293 -26.89 4.42 -15.84
CA ILE A 293 -27.62 5.48 -16.54
C ILE A 293 -27.98 6.58 -15.52
N GLN A 294 -27.27 7.71 -15.56
CA GLN A 294 -27.28 8.70 -14.47
C GLN A 294 -28.61 9.47 -14.32
N ASP A 295 -29.35 9.61 -15.41
CA ASP A 295 -30.67 10.26 -15.46
C ASP A 295 -31.85 9.27 -15.29
N SER A 296 -31.58 8.02 -14.91
CA SER A 296 -32.58 7.00 -14.60
C SER A 296 -32.52 6.59 -13.13
N GLU A 297 -33.50 7.03 -12.32
CA GLU A 297 -33.58 6.66 -10.89
C GLU A 297 -33.70 5.15 -10.68
N GLY A 298 -34.46 4.47 -11.54
CA GLY A 298 -34.62 3.01 -11.45
C GLY A 298 -33.31 2.27 -11.71
N ASP A 299 -32.53 2.74 -12.69
CA ASP A 299 -31.24 2.15 -13.02
C ASP A 299 -30.20 2.42 -11.92
N LYS A 300 -30.12 3.65 -11.42
CA LYS A 300 -29.27 4.01 -10.28
C LYS A 300 -29.58 3.18 -9.05
N ALA A 301 -30.85 3.00 -8.70
CA ALA A 301 -31.24 2.19 -7.54
C ALA A 301 -30.84 0.72 -7.71
N HIS A 302 -31.05 0.16 -8.91
CA HIS A 302 -30.68 -1.21 -9.23
C HIS A 302 -29.16 -1.44 -9.16
N GLU A 303 -28.37 -0.58 -9.79
CA GLU A 303 -26.91 -0.72 -9.82
C GLU A 303 -26.28 -0.40 -8.46
N SER A 304 -26.78 0.60 -7.73
CA SER A 304 -26.29 0.92 -6.38
C SER A 304 -26.47 -0.22 -5.40
N ALA A 305 -27.60 -0.93 -5.47
CA ALA A 305 -27.85 -2.12 -4.66
C ALA A 305 -26.90 -3.29 -5.01
N ASN A 306 -26.41 -3.35 -6.25
CA ASN A 306 -25.49 -4.38 -6.72
C ASN A 306 -24.01 -4.00 -6.61
N MET A 307 -23.68 -2.73 -6.34
CA MET A 307 -22.28 -2.27 -6.33
C MET A 307 -21.40 -3.11 -5.40
N GLY A 308 -21.91 -3.49 -4.22
CA GLY A 308 -21.13 -4.33 -3.31
C GLY A 308 -20.65 -5.61 -3.97
N ARG A 309 -21.55 -6.30 -4.67
CA ARG A 309 -21.23 -7.51 -5.44
C ARG A 309 -20.30 -7.22 -6.62
N ILE A 310 -20.48 -6.11 -7.33
CA ILE A 310 -19.61 -5.72 -8.46
C ILE A 310 -18.15 -5.57 -8.01
N TYR A 311 -17.90 -4.89 -6.88
CA TYR A 311 -16.54 -4.74 -6.34
C TYR A 311 -15.99 -6.05 -5.75
N GLN A 312 -16.82 -6.85 -5.07
CA GLN A 312 -16.43 -8.17 -4.54
C GLN A 312 -16.05 -9.17 -5.63
N GLN A 313 -16.68 -9.09 -6.79
CA GLN A 313 -16.48 -10.04 -7.90
C GLN A 313 -15.51 -9.52 -8.96
N ALA A 314 -14.98 -8.30 -8.81
CA ALA A 314 -13.98 -7.74 -9.70
C ALA A 314 -12.71 -8.61 -9.70
N HIS A 315 -12.10 -8.79 -10.87
CA HIS A 315 -10.78 -9.42 -10.93
C HIS A 315 -9.72 -8.56 -10.24
N VAL A 316 -9.79 -7.24 -10.46
CA VAL A 316 -8.99 -6.23 -9.77
C VAL A 316 -9.73 -4.90 -9.77
N THR A 317 -9.62 -4.14 -8.69
CA THR A 317 -10.08 -2.75 -8.64
C THR A 317 -8.89 -1.84 -8.86
N ILE A 318 -8.92 -1.07 -9.95
CA ILE A 318 -7.97 0.00 -10.23
C ILE A 318 -8.41 1.21 -9.40
N VAL A 319 -7.56 1.67 -8.49
CA VAL A 319 -7.85 2.80 -7.62
C VAL A 319 -7.02 4.01 -8.08
N ALA A 320 -7.69 5.04 -8.58
CA ALA A 320 -7.09 6.32 -8.94
C ALA A 320 -6.87 7.18 -7.69
N ALA A 321 -6.00 6.71 -6.78
CA ALA A 321 -5.92 7.26 -5.43
C ALA A 321 -5.45 8.71 -5.39
N SER A 322 -4.46 9.07 -6.23
CA SER A 322 -3.89 10.42 -6.32
C SER A 322 -4.79 11.44 -6.99
N ALA A 323 -5.82 11.00 -7.73
CA ALA A 323 -6.67 11.87 -8.53
C ALA A 323 -7.77 12.51 -7.66
N SER A 324 -7.80 13.84 -7.58
CA SER A 324 -8.79 14.57 -6.80
C SER A 324 -10.15 14.70 -7.51
N ALA A 325 -10.12 14.61 -8.83
CA ALA A 325 -11.27 14.62 -9.72
C ALA A 325 -11.04 13.73 -10.94
N ALA A 326 -12.13 13.37 -11.64
CA ALA A 326 -12.08 12.44 -12.76
C ALA A 326 -11.25 12.98 -13.94
N LYS A 327 -11.13 14.31 -14.03
CA LYS A 327 -10.37 15.00 -15.07
C LYS A 327 -8.86 15.01 -14.85
N ASP A 328 -8.40 14.71 -13.65
CA ASP A 328 -7.00 14.83 -13.27
C ASP A 328 -6.17 13.67 -13.86
N GLY A 329 -6.76 12.48 -13.96
CA GLY A 329 -6.03 11.27 -14.29
C GLY A 329 -5.15 10.78 -13.13
N PHE A 330 -4.52 9.63 -13.32
CA PHE A 330 -3.64 9.01 -12.32
C PHE A 330 -2.34 8.45 -12.92
N LEU A 331 -2.08 8.69 -14.21
CA LEU A 331 -0.86 8.23 -14.91
C LEU A 331 0.14 9.33 -15.24
N GLY A 332 -0.07 10.53 -14.72
CA GLY A 332 0.95 11.56 -14.73
C GLY A 332 2.14 11.16 -13.84
N ASP A 333 3.30 11.73 -14.15
CA ASP A 333 4.49 11.55 -13.31
C ASP A 333 4.23 12.10 -11.91
N ARG A 334 4.71 11.35 -10.90
CA ARG A 334 4.61 11.75 -9.51
C ARG A 334 5.66 12.80 -9.19
N LEU A 335 5.29 13.70 -8.29
CA LEU A 335 6.25 14.66 -7.72
C LEU A 335 7.22 13.91 -6.80
N ALA A 336 8.50 13.93 -7.18
CA ALA A 336 9.56 13.39 -6.35
C ALA A 336 9.50 14.02 -4.94
N PRO A 337 9.62 13.21 -3.87
CA PRO A 337 9.74 13.77 -2.53
C PRO A 337 10.94 14.69 -2.49
N GLU A 338 10.82 15.79 -1.75
CA GLU A 338 12.01 16.39 -1.17
C GLU A 338 12.58 15.37 -0.17
N SER A 339 13.63 14.67 -0.58
CA SER A 339 14.28 13.65 0.21
C SER A 339 15.80 13.82 0.19
N PHE A 340 16.41 13.46 1.31
CA PHE A 340 17.85 13.27 1.39
C PHE A 340 18.13 11.78 1.47
N SER A 341 18.78 11.23 0.44
CA SER A 341 19.16 9.82 0.39
C SER A 341 20.68 9.67 0.34
N VAL A 342 21.23 8.84 1.22
CA VAL A 342 22.66 8.50 1.22
C VAL A 342 22.92 7.01 1.44
N PRO A 343 23.88 6.41 0.71
CA PRO A 343 24.30 5.04 0.93
C PRO A 343 25.16 4.91 2.20
N PHE A 344 25.06 3.79 2.88
CA PHE A 344 25.93 3.45 4.01
C PHE A 344 26.17 1.93 4.10
N PRO A 345 27.23 1.49 4.80
CA PRO A 345 27.55 0.07 4.92
C PRO A 345 26.49 -0.68 5.73
N PHE A 346 26.02 -1.81 5.21
CA PHE A 346 25.05 -2.66 5.87
C PHE A 346 25.63 -4.05 6.13
N PRO A 347 25.91 -4.43 7.39
CA PRO A 347 26.37 -5.77 7.72
C PRO A 347 25.18 -6.74 7.60
N CYS A 348 25.08 -7.41 6.46
CA CYS A 348 23.98 -8.31 6.16
C CYS A 348 23.95 -9.53 7.10
N PRO A 349 22.76 -10.13 7.35
CA PRO A 349 22.64 -11.35 8.13
C PRO A 349 23.47 -12.54 7.62
N ASN A 350 23.79 -12.58 6.32
CA ASN A 350 24.65 -13.61 5.72
C ASN A 350 26.17 -13.36 5.91
N HIS A 351 26.55 -12.37 6.73
CA HIS A 351 27.93 -11.93 6.98
C HIS A 351 28.63 -11.23 5.80
N GLU A 352 27.91 -10.91 4.73
CA GLU A 352 28.41 -10.03 3.68
C GLU A 352 28.21 -8.55 4.05
N MET A 353 28.96 -7.67 3.41
CA MET A 353 28.80 -6.22 3.55
C MET A 353 28.06 -5.69 2.34
N GLY A 354 26.79 -5.32 2.53
CA GLY A 354 25.95 -4.69 1.52
C GLY A 354 25.92 -3.17 1.62
N THR A 355 25.18 -2.56 0.72
CA THR A 355 24.88 -1.12 0.73
C THR A 355 23.40 -0.91 1.01
N LEU A 356 23.09 -0.20 2.09
CA LEU A 356 21.73 0.26 2.37
C LEU A 356 21.66 1.77 2.18
N PHE A 357 20.52 2.29 1.76
CA PHE A 357 20.28 3.72 1.63
C PHE A 357 19.41 4.20 2.78
N LEU A 358 19.85 5.25 3.48
CA LEU A 358 19.03 6.00 4.43
C LEU A 358 18.29 7.09 3.67
N VAL A 359 16.98 7.21 3.90
CA VAL A 359 16.13 8.23 3.28
C VAL A 359 15.45 9.05 4.37
N LEU A 360 15.84 10.32 4.44
CA LEU A 360 15.17 11.33 5.23
C LEU A 360 14.14 12.02 4.35
N GLU A 361 12.87 11.74 4.59
CA GLU A 361 11.74 12.30 3.85
C GLU A 361 10.50 12.44 4.73
N ALA A 362 9.54 13.24 4.28
CA ALA A 362 8.25 13.34 4.95
C ALA A 362 7.50 12.00 4.88
N ARG A 363 6.89 11.61 6.01
CA ARG A 363 6.06 10.41 6.07
C ARG A 363 4.87 10.55 5.12
N TYR A 364 4.65 9.52 4.32
CA TYR A 364 3.50 9.40 3.45
C TYR A 364 2.31 8.80 4.20
N PHE A 365 1.14 9.40 4.04
CA PHE A 365 -0.11 8.98 4.68
C PHE A 365 -1.15 8.66 3.60
N PRO A 366 -1.37 7.38 3.26
CA PRO A 366 -2.37 6.98 2.27
C PRO A 366 -3.78 7.48 2.57
N GLN A 367 -4.12 7.67 3.84
CA GLN A 367 -5.42 8.21 4.28
C GLN A 367 -5.66 9.65 3.78
N ALA A 368 -4.59 10.39 3.49
CA ALA A 368 -4.67 11.74 2.93
C ALA A 368 -4.90 11.75 1.40
N GLU A 369 -4.79 10.60 0.73
CA GLU A 369 -5.06 10.50 -0.71
C GLU A 369 -6.51 10.89 -1.02
N PRO A 370 -6.77 11.65 -2.09
CA PRO A 370 -8.10 12.16 -2.39
C PRO A 370 -9.20 11.10 -2.40
N VAL A 371 -8.93 9.90 -2.94
CA VAL A 371 -9.91 8.81 -2.95
C VAL A 371 -10.39 8.43 -1.55
N ASN A 372 -9.50 8.48 -0.54
CA ASN A 372 -9.82 8.13 0.84
C ASN A 372 -10.63 9.19 1.57
N GLN A 373 -10.93 10.32 0.92
CA GLN A 373 -11.78 11.39 1.44
C GLN A 373 -13.23 11.29 0.97
N ARG A 374 -13.57 10.39 0.04
CA ARG A 374 -14.92 10.21 -0.53
C ARG A 374 -15.67 9.05 0.14
N GLY A 375 -16.93 9.23 0.51
CA GLY A 375 -17.69 8.24 1.29
C GLY A 375 -17.84 6.88 0.59
N TRP A 376 -18.36 6.89 -0.64
CA TRP A 376 -18.58 5.69 -1.46
C TRP A 376 -17.31 4.84 -1.63
N THR A 377 -16.13 5.46 -1.70
CA THR A 377 -14.88 4.74 -1.95
C THR A 377 -14.45 3.85 -0.78
N LEU A 378 -15.04 4.00 0.42
CA LEU A 378 -14.76 3.05 1.51
C LEU A 378 -15.34 1.68 1.19
N GLN A 379 -16.58 1.65 0.69
CA GLN A 379 -17.22 0.42 0.26
C GLN A 379 -16.44 -0.19 -0.90
N GLU A 380 -16.10 0.62 -1.90
CA GLU A 380 -15.28 0.21 -3.04
C GLU A 380 -13.95 -0.39 -2.58
N TRP A 381 -13.31 0.23 -1.58
CA TRP A 381 -12.06 -0.26 -1.00
C TRP A 381 -12.25 -1.58 -0.27
N TYR A 382 -13.10 -1.63 0.76
CA TYR A 382 -13.27 -2.81 1.62
C TYR A 382 -13.80 -4.04 0.90
N LEU A 383 -14.67 -3.84 -0.09
CA LEU A 383 -15.28 -4.94 -0.83
C LEU A 383 -14.39 -5.46 -1.95
N SER A 384 -13.35 -4.73 -2.35
CA SER A 384 -12.42 -5.20 -3.37
C SER A 384 -11.49 -6.28 -2.79
N PRO A 385 -11.43 -7.48 -3.38
CA PRO A 385 -10.48 -8.52 -2.96
C PRO A 385 -9.05 -8.21 -3.37
N ARG A 386 -8.88 -7.50 -4.50
CA ARG A 386 -7.59 -7.14 -5.09
C ARG A 386 -7.67 -5.70 -5.55
N ARG A 387 -6.78 -4.85 -5.05
CA ARG A 387 -6.73 -3.41 -5.33
C ARG A 387 -5.39 -3.08 -5.94
N LEU A 388 -5.41 -2.36 -7.06
CA LEU A 388 -4.24 -1.79 -7.69
C LEU A 388 -4.29 -0.27 -7.55
N VAL A 389 -3.60 0.23 -6.53
CA VAL A 389 -3.69 1.59 -6.03
C VAL A 389 -2.60 2.44 -6.65
N ASN A 390 -3.01 3.37 -7.51
CA ASN A 390 -2.14 4.41 -8.06
C ASN A 390 -2.16 5.62 -7.11
N GLY A 391 -1.29 5.59 -6.11
CA GLY A 391 -1.10 6.70 -5.16
C GLY A 391 -0.14 7.76 -5.67
N SER A 392 -0.09 8.89 -4.95
CA SER A 392 0.83 10.01 -5.24
C SER A 392 2.29 9.65 -4.99
N ARG A 393 2.55 8.58 -4.23
CA ARG A 393 3.89 8.06 -3.93
C ARG A 393 4.23 6.77 -4.65
N GLU A 394 3.31 5.84 -4.66
CA GLU A 394 3.63 4.44 -4.98
C GLU A 394 2.50 3.76 -5.74
N LEU A 395 2.87 2.75 -6.52
CA LEU A 395 1.92 1.80 -7.04
C LEU A 395 1.83 0.67 -6.02
N VAL A 396 0.62 0.37 -5.56
CA VAL A 396 0.41 -0.69 -4.56
C VAL A 396 -0.55 -1.73 -5.09
N TYR A 397 -0.18 -2.99 -4.95
CA TYR A 397 -1.09 -4.10 -5.09
C TYR A 397 -1.44 -4.66 -3.73
N ASP A 398 -2.67 -4.41 -3.32
CA ASP A 398 -3.20 -4.79 -2.02
C ASP A 398 -4.27 -5.87 -2.23
N TYR A 399 -3.98 -7.07 -1.74
CA TYR A 399 -4.91 -8.21 -1.75
C TYR A 399 -5.39 -8.55 -0.33
N GLN A 400 -5.70 -7.51 0.44
CA GLN A 400 -6.30 -7.50 1.78
C GLN A 400 -5.40 -7.97 2.92
N THR A 401 -4.74 -9.10 2.75
CA THR A 401 -3.80 -9.64 3.76
C THR A 401 -2.42 -9.01 3.64
N VAL A 402 -2.08 -8.52 2.45
CA VAL A 402 -0.74 -8.05 2.11
C VAL A 402 -0.86 -6.93 1.10
N ALA A 403 0.02 -5.93 1.26
CA ALA A 403 0.33 -4.95 0.24
C ALA A 403 1.72 -5.21 -0.35
N LEU A 404 1.82 -5.17 -1.68
CA LEU A 404 3.07 -5.14 -2.44
C LEU A 404 3.21 -3.74 -3.04
N THR A 405 4.41 -3.17 -2.99
CA THR A 405 4.65 -1.79 -3.41
C THR A 405 5.71 -1.73 -4.50
N TRP A 406 5.52 -0.79 -5.43
CA TRP A 406 6.50 -0.46 -6.46
C TRP A 406 6.76 1.03 -6.44
N GLY A 407 8.04 1.38 -6.37
CA GLY A 407 8.49 2.76 -6.30
C GLY A 407 8.35 3.41 -4.93
N SER A 408 8.44 2.63 -3.85
CA SER A 408 8.30 3.15 -2.49
C SER A 408 9.49 2.81 -1.61
N THR A 409 10.00 3.85 -0.98
CA THR A 409 10.93 3.82 0.15
C THR A 409 10.21 3.63 1.48
N GLN A 410 8.87 3.66 1.47
CA GLN A 410 8.04 3.57 2.68
C GLN A 410 7.10 2.37 2.60
N HIS A 411 6.68 1.89 3.77
CA HIS A 411 5.62 0.90 3.91
C HIS A 411 4.48 1.49 4.75
N PRO A 412 3.66 2.39 4.17
CA PRO A 412 2.58 2.97 4.93
C PRO A 412 1.49 1.94 5.21
N ARG A 413 0.78 2.11 6.32
CA ARG A 413 -0.38 1.28 6.63
C ARG A 413 -1.57 1.72 5.81
N TYR A 414 -1.98 0.87 4.88
CA TYR A 414 -3.24 1.00 4.17
C TYR A 414 -4.40 0.56 5.06
N LEU A 415 -5.60 1.12 4.81
CA LEU A 415 -6.80 0.66 5.48
C LEU A 415 -7.10 -0.79 5.06
N SER A 416 -7.36 -1.66 6.02
CA SER A 416 -7.73 -3.04 5.76
C SER A 416 -8.82 -3.47 6.72
N LEU A 417 -9.83 -4.16 6.21
CA LEU A 417 -10.70 -4.95 7.07
C LEU A 417 -9.94 -6.19 7.57
N PRO A 418 -10.17 -6.62 8.81
CA PRO A 418 -9.68 -7.91 9.29
C PRO A 418 -10.08 -9.05 8.34
N SER A 419 -9.15 -9.96 8.04
CA SER A 419 -9.33 -11.05 7.07
C SER A 419 -10.53 -11.96 7.39
N ARG A 420 -10.97 -12.01 8.65
CA ARG A 420 -12.16 -12.74 9.11
C ARG A 420 -13.49 -12.30 8.48
N TYR A 421 -13.55 -11.12 7.86
CA TYR A 421 -14.74 -10.63 7.14
C TYR A 421 -14.67 -10.90 5.64
N LEU A 422 -13.53 -11.39 5.16
CA LEU A 422 -13.23 -11.55 3.74
C LEU A 422 -13.49 -12.99 3.28
N SER A 423 -13.52 -13.91 4.23
CA SER A 423 -14.12 -15.24 4.09
C SER A 423 -15.34 -15.32 4.99
N PRO A 424 -16.51 -15.77 4.50
CA PRO A 424 -17.66 -16.01 5.36
C PRO A 424 -17.25 -17.03 6.44
N PRO A 425 -17.60 -16.79 7.72
CA PRO A 425 -17.39 -17.80 8.76
C PRO A 425 -18.12 -19.09 8.36
N GLU A 426 -17.60 -20.25 8.79
CA GLU A 426 -18.31 -21.53 8.61
C GLU A 426 -19.79 -21.38 9.01
N GLU A 427 -20.69 -21.94 8.20
CA GLU A 427 -22.12 -21.88 8.50
C GLU A 427 -22.37 -22.39 9.94
N ASN A 428 -23.10 -21.61 10.74
CA ASN A 428 -23.52 -21.93 12.11
C ASN A 428 -22.49 -21.72 13.23
N VAL A 429 -21.45 -20.89 13.08
CA VAL A 429 -20.68 -20.46 14.27
C VAL A 429 -21.58 -19.64 15.20
N PRO A 430 -21.78 -20.03 16.48
CA PRO A 430 -22.66 -19.31 17.40
C PRO A 430 -22.20 -17.86 17.62
N LEU A 431 -23.16 -16.96 17.84
CA LEU A 431 -22.89 -15.63 18.36
C LEU A 431 -22.57 -15.75 19.86
N THR A 432 -21.29 -15.71 20.22
CA THR A 432 -20.84 -15.65 21.62
C THR A 432 -20.55 -14.19 22.01
N SER A 433 -20.63 -13.85 23.30
CA SER A 433 -20.41 -12.47 23.77
C SER A 433 -19.06 -11.89 23.32
N GLY A 434 -17.99 -12.68 23.39
CA GLY A 434 -16.65 -12.26 22.94
C GLY A 434 -16.57 -12.00 21.43
N ARG A 435 -17.20 -12.86 20.62
CA ARG A 435 -17.24 -12.71 19.16
C ARG A 435 -18.04 -11.48 18.73
N THR A 436 -19.18 -11.24 19.40
CA THR A 436 -20.00 -10.05 19.16
C THR A 436 -19.24 -8.77 19.51
N GLN A 437 -18.51 -8.74 20.62
CA GLN A 437 -17.73 -7.57 21.01
C GLN A 437 -16.63 -7.25 20.00
N GLU A 438 -15.87 -8.25 19.55
CA GLU A 438 -14.84 -8.06 18.51
C GLU A 438 -15.46 -7.54 17.20
N GLY A 439 -16.61 -8.09 16.80
CA GLY A 439 -17.38 -7.60 15.65
C GLY A 439 -17.80 -6.15 15.78
N LEU A 440 -18.24 -5.73 16.97
CA LEU A 440 -18.64 -4.35 17.24
C LEU A 440 -17.46 -3.39 17.20
N ASP A 441 -16.32 -3.76 17.77
CA ASP A 441 -15.11 -2.93 17.77
C ASP A 441 -14.63 -2.67 16.33
N ASP A 442 -14.62 -3.73 15.50
CA ASP A 442 -14.28 -3.64 14.07
C ASP A 442 -15.32 -2.81 13.30
N TRP A 443 -16.62 -2.97 13.59
CA TRP A 443 -17.69 -2.18 12.99
C TRP A 443 -17.59 -0.70 13.35
N ILE A 444 -17.32 -0.36 14.61
CA ILE A 444 -17.10 1.01 15.08
C ILE A 444 -15.92 1.64 14.34
N MET A 445 -14.85 0.89 14.11
CA MET A 445 -13.71 1.37 13.31
C MET A 445 -14.14 1.67 11.87
N ALA A 446 -14.88 0.77 11.21
CA ALA A 446 -15.40 1.00 9.86
C ALA A 446 -16.33 2.24 9.79
N VAL A 447 -17.22 2.40 10.78
CA VAL A 447 -18.12 3.57 10.88
C VAL A 447 -17.32 4.85 11.11
N LYS A 448 -16.28 4.83 11.95
CA LYS A 448 -15.41 5.98 12.20
C LYS A 448 -14.69 6.41 10.92
N GLU A 449 -14.11 5.45 10.19
CA GLU A 449 -13.46 5.71 8.89
C GLU A 449 -14.46 6.26 7.88
N PHE A 450 -15.67 5.70 7.78
CA PHE A 450 -16.71 6.18 6.88
C PHE A 450 -17.19 7.59 7.22
N SER A 451 -17.42 7.86 8.51
CA SER A 451 -17.97 9.14 8.99
C SER A 451 -17.00 10.30 8.80
N GLY A 452 -15.69 10.03 8.69
CA GLY A 452 -14.67 11.02 8.35
C GLY A 452 -14.66 11.43 6.87
N ARG A 453 -15.35 10.68 6.00
CA ARG A 453 -15.36 10.92 4.55
C ARG A 453 -16.52 11.80 4.11
N LYS A 454 -16.38 12.40 2.93
CA LYS A 454 -17.34 13.34 2.34
C LYS A 454 -18.28 12.62 1.38
N LEU A 455 -19.58 12.85 1.53
CA LEU A 455 -20.61 12.43 0.58
C LEU A 455 -21.12 13.63 -0.21
N SER A 456 -21.40 13.44 -1.50
CA SER A 456 -22.01 14.48 -2.33
C SER A 456 -23.47 14.73 -1.93
N HIS A 457 -24.19 13.65 -1.59
CA HIS A 457 -25.56 13.68 -1.07
C HIS A 457 -25.60 12.99 0.28
N SER A 458 -26.15 13.65 1.30
CA SER A 458 -26.25 13.09 2.65
C SER A 458 -27.10 11.82 2.71
N ASP A 459 -28.06 11.70 1.80
CA ASP A 459 -29.05 10.62 1.78
C ASP A 459 -28.42 9.28 1.36
N ASP A 460 -27.28 9.33 0.67
CA ASP A 460 -26.49 8.15 0.29
C ASP A 460 -25.88 7.43 1.50
N ARG A 461 -25.86 8.07 2.68
CA ARG A 461 -25.08 7.59 3.83
C ARG A 461 -25.38 6.14 4.22
N VAL A 462 -26.66 5.77 4.27
CA VAL A 462 -27.08 4.42 4.66
C VAL A 462 -26.77 3.41 3.56
N ILE A 463 -26.95 3.81 2.30
CA ILE A 463 -26.74 2.92 1.15
C ILE A 463 -25.23 2.67 0.95
N ALA A 464 -24.42 3.72 1.07
CA ALA A 464 -22.97 3.66 0.84
C ALA A 464 -22.18 2.87 1.88
N ILE A 465 -22.75 2.60 3.05
CA ILE A 465 -22.16 1.69 4.05
C ILE A 465 -22.88 0.34 4.11
N GLY A 466 -24.02 0.20 3.42
CA GLY A 466 -24.90 -0.97 3.52
C GLY A 466 -24.20 -2.28 3.15
N SER A 467 -23.48 -2.31 2.03
CA SER A 467 -22.75 -3.53 1.64
C SER A 467 -21.54 -3.83 2.51
N ILE A 468 -20.98 -2.84 3.23
CA ILE A 468 -19.99 -3.12 4.28
C ILE A 468 -20.71 -3.79 5.45
N ALA A 469 -21.87 -3.29 5.88
CA ALA A 469 -22.64 -3.89 6.97
C ALA A 469 -22.99 -5.35 6.69
N GLU A 470 -23.31 -5.71 5.44
CA GLU A 470 -23.58 -7.11 5.07
C GLU A 470 -22.43 -8.06 5.45
N LEU A 471 -21.16 -7.64 5.35
CA LEU A 471 -20.00 -8.44 5.78
C LEU A 471 -19.98 -8.74 7.29
N PHE A 472 -20.58 -7.85 8.09
CA PHE A 472 -20.62 -7.97 9.54
C PHE A 472 -21.87 -8.74 10.02
N SER A 473 -22.85 -8.98 9.15
CA SER A 473 -24.11 -9.64 9.52
C SER A 473 -23.91 -11.02 10.13
N SER A 474 -22.92 -11.79 9.66
CA SER A 474 -22.58 -13.11 10.22
C SER A 474 -21.95 -13.05 11.62
N TRP A 475 -21.54 -11.86 12.07
CA TRP A 475 -20.90 -11.61 13.36
C TRP A 475 -21.79 -10.86 14.34
N LEU A 476 -22.73 -10.04 13.83
CA LEU A 476 -23.53 -9.12 14.63
C LEU A 476 -25.05 -9.32 14.47
N GLY A 477 -25.46 -10.21 13.57
CA GLY A 477 -26.85 -10.55 13.33
C GLY A 477 -27.60 -9.46 12.55
N ASP A 478 -28.77 -9.07 13.05
CA ASP A 478 -29.66 -8.15 12.37
C ASP A 478 -29.14 -6.70 12.38
N TYR A 479 -28.95 -6.14 11.18
CA TYR A 479 -28.58 -4.77 10.95
C TYR A 479 -29.80 -3.82 10.96
N ALA A 480 -29.60 -2.61 11.48
CA ALA A 480 -30.61 -1.54 11.56
C ALA A 480 -29.96 -0.16 11.31
N CYS A 481 -29.78 0.21 10.03
CA CYS A 481 -29.37 1.54 9.58
C CYS A 481 -28.18 2.17 10.33
N GLY A 482 -27.12 1.39 10.54
CA GLY A 482 -25.89 1.80 11.21
C GLY A 482 -25.70 1.14 12.57
N LEU A 483 -26.78 0.57 13.13
CA LEU A 483 -26.81 -0.10 14.42
C LEU A 483 -27.04 -1.60 14.26
N TRP A 484 -26.77 -2.34 15.33
CA TRP A 484 -26.97 -3.79 15.40
C TRP A 484 -27.97 -4.16 16.48
N LYS A 485 -28.97 -5.00 16.16
CA LYS A 485 -30.03 -5.36 17.13
C LYS A 485 -29.48 -6.03 18.40
N VAL A 486 -28.37 -6.76 18.28
CA VAL A 486 -27.74 -7.48 19.39
C VAL A 486 -27.34 -6.58 20.57
N GLU A 487 -27.02 -5.30 20.29
CA GLU A 487 -26.56 -4.32 21.29
C GLU A 487 -27.30 -2.98 21.13
N LEU A 488 -28.55 -3.02 20.64
CA LEU A 488 -29.28 -1.80 20.25
C LEU A 488 -29.52 -0.88 21.45
N ALA A 489 -29.76 -1.44 22.64
CA ALA A 489 -29.97 -0.66 23.85
C ALA A 489 -28.72 0.18 24.19
N THR A 490 -27.54 -0.45 24.20
CA THR A 490 -26.24 0.18 24.46
C THR A 490 -25.85 1.19 23.39
N GLN A 491 -26.29 0.98 22.14
CA GLN A 491 -26.01 1.90 21.02
C GLN A 491 -26.91 3.14 21.01
N LEU A 492 -28.07 3.10 21.67
CA LEU A 492 -29.06 4.19 21.70
C LEU A 492 -28.99 5.07 22.96
N PHE A 493 -28.56 4.50 24.09
CA PHE A 493 -28.53 5.14 25.41
C PHE A 493 -27.14 5.03 26.03
#